data_AF-A0A6A4H2M9-F1
#
_entry.id   AF-A0A6A4H2M9-F1
#
_cell.length_a   1.000
_cell.length_b   1.000
_cell.length_c   1.000
_cell.angle_alpha   90.00
_cell.angle_beta   90.00
_cell.angle_gamma   90.00
#
_symmetry.space_group_name_H-M   'P 1'
#
loop_
_entity.id
_entity.type
_entity.pdbx_description
1 polymer ?
#
loop_
_entity_poly.entity_id
_entity_poly.type
_entity_poly.pdbx_seq_one_letter_code
_entity_poly.pdbx_strand_id
1 'polypeptide(L)'
;QPWVLMFFKNSTLAHNITKFLNQNTAPQFQGTNFACHYYSIMSPTYLEIAHTEFTKPDGSCHILCATSGESMGINHPDVRITVNVGIVEPSKDEQRRGPGDHD
;
A
#
# COMPACT_ATOMS: atom_id res chain seq x y z
N GLN A 1 11.95 -4.98 -7.41
CA GLN A 1 11.56 -3.55 -7.45
C GLN A 1 11.10 -3.13 -6.05
N PRO A 2 11.17 -1.85 -5.64
CA PRO A 2 10.62 -1.45 -4.35
C PRO A 2 9.10 -1.50 -4.38
N TRP A 3 8.51 -2.23 -3.44
CA TRP A 3 7.09 -2.20 -3.15
C TRP A 3 6.78 -1.00 -2.24
N VAL A 4 5.85 -0.16 -2.66
CA VAL A 4 5.48 1.07 -1.95
C VAL A 4 4.15 0.88 -1.25
N LEU A 5 4.11 1.15 0.05
CA LEU A 5 2.88 1.15 0.84
C LEU A 5 2.52 2.59 1.22
N MET A 6 1.36 3.06 0.79
CA MET A 6 0.87 4.41 1.04
C MET A 6 -0.32 4.36 1.98
N PHE A 7 -0.25 5.09 3.09
CA PHE A 7 -1.34 5.22 4.06
C PHE A 7 -2.13 6.50 3.84
N PHE A 8 -3.45 6.33 3.80
CA PHE A 8 -4.41 7.41 3.64
C PHE A 8 -5.37 7.46 4.81
N LYS A 9 -5.86 8.67 5.10
CA LYS A 9 -6.83 8.91 6.18
C LYS A 9 -8.20 8.27 5.91
N ASN A 10 -8.59 8.12 4.65
CA ASN A 10 -9.88 7.55 4.27
C ASN A 10 -9.80 6.78 2.94
N SER A 11 -10.77 5.88 2.73
CA SER A 11 -10.85 5.01 1.56
C SER A 11 -11.09 5.76 0.26
N THR A 12 -11.85 6.85 0.28
CA THR A 12 -12.09 7.69 -0.91
C THR A 12 -10.78 8.26 -1.47
N LEU A 13 -9.92 8.79 -0.60
CA LEU A 13 -8.62 9.31 -1.02
C LEU A 13 -7.70 8.19 -1.52
N ALA A 14 -7.64 7.06 -0.80
CA ALA A 14 -6.87 5.90 -1.24
C ALA A 14 -7.31 5.45 -2.64
N HIS A 15 -8.62 5.30 -2.86
CA HIS A 15 -9.18 4.91 -4.14
C HIS A 15 -8.87 5.91 -5.27
N ASN A 16 -9.08 7.20 -5.02
CA ASN A 16 -8.83 8.24 -6.01
C ASN A 16 -7.35 8.30 -6.43
N ILE A 17 -6.43 8.16 -5.46
CA ILE A 17 -5.00 8.13 -5.74
C ILE A 17 -4.62 6.85 -6.47
N THR A 18 -5.14 5.68 -6.09
CA THR A 18 -4.94 4.43 -6.83
C THR A 18 -5.35 4.57 -8.29
N LYS A 19 -6.54 5.14 -8.53
CA LYS A 19 -7.03 5.38 -9.90
C LYS A 19 -6.12 6.35 -10.66
N PHE A 20 -5.73 7.45 -10.04
CA PHE A 20 -4.81 8.41 -10.63
C PHE A 20 -3.46 7.77 -10.99
N LEU A 21 -2.89 6.98 -10.09
CA LEU A 21 -1.63 6.27 -10.31
C LEU A 21 -1.75 5.34 -11.52
N ASN A 22 -2.77 4.49 -11.58
CA ASN A 22 -3.00 3.56 -12.69
C ASN A 22 -3.22 4.25 -14.04
N GLN A 23 -3.74 5.48 -14.05
CA GLN A 23 -3.93 6.27 -15.27
C GLN A 23 -2.66 6.99 -15.74
N ASN A 24 -1.71 7.23 -14.83
CA ASN A 24 -0.50 8.00 -15.07
C ASN A 24 0.77 7.14 -14.94
N THR A 25 0.63 5.82 -14.95
CA THR A 25 1.78 4.93 -14.99
C THR A 25 2.50 5.02 -16.33
N ALA A 26 3.77 4.62 -16.31
CA ALA A 26 4.53 4.45 -17.52
C ALA A 26 3.83 3.41 -18.44
N PRO A 27 3.90 3.54 -19.78
CA PRO A 27 3.11 2.74 -20.72
C PRO A 27 3.17 1.22 -20.50
N GLN A 28 4.31 0.70 -20.05
CA GLN A 28 4.51 -0.73 -19.76
C GLN A 28 3.66 -1.26 -18.58
N PHE A 29 3.10 -0.36 -17.77
CA PHE A 29 2.23 -0.67 -16.64
C PHE A 29 0.81 -0.08 -16.82
N GLN A 30 0.49 0.46 -17.99
CA GLN A 30 -0.86 0.96 -18.25
C GLN A 30 -1.82 -0.21 -18.50
N GLY A 31 -3.02 -0.12 -17.94
CA GLY A 31 -4.01 -1.20 -18.01
C GLY A 31 -3.70 -2.41 -17.11
N THR A 32 -2.67 -2.34 -16.27
CA THR A 32 -2.40 -3.31 -15.22
C THR A 32 -2.88 -2.78 -13.86
N ASN A 33 -2.91 -3.65 -12.84
CA ASN A 33 -3.18 -3.26 -11.46
C ASN A 33 -1.90 -2.74 -10.76
N PHE A 34 -1.16 -1.85 -11.42
CA PHE A 34 0.11 -1.32 -10.92
C PHE A 34 0.00 -0.74 -9.51
N ALA A 35 -1.11 -0.07 -9.23
CA ALA A 35 -1.53 0.31 -7.89
C ALA A 35 -2.85 -0.39 -7.52
N CYS A 36 -2.94 -0.86 -6.28
CA CYS A 36 -4.16 -1.40 -5.67
C CYS A 36 -4.57 -0.55 -4.47
N HIS A 37 -5.87 -0.55 -4.15
CA HIS A 37 -6.36 0.03 -2.90
C HIS A 37 -6.65 -1.08 -1.88
N TYR A 38 -6.52 -0.80 -0.59
CA TYR A 38 -6.65 -1.80 0.47
C TYR A 38 -7.36 -1.22 1.70
N TYR A 39 -8.64 -1.56 1.88
CA TYR A 39 -9.43 -1.10 3.02
C TYR A 39 -10.64 -2.02 3.26
N SER A 40 -11.16 -2.03 4.50
CA SER A 40 -12.14 -3.01 5.01
C SER A 40 -13.47 -3.11 4.28
N ILE A 41 -13.87 -2.09 3.52
CA ILE A 41 -15.11 -2.12 2.72
C ILE A 41 -14.96 -3.02 1.48
N MET A 42 -13.74 -3.38 1.08
CA MET A 42 -13.51 -4.28 -0.05
C MET A 42 -13.86 -5.73 0.31
N SER A 43 -14.19 -6.53 -0.71
CA SER A 43 -14.46 -7.96 -0.49
C SER A 43 -13.20 -8.68 0.00
N PRO A 44 -13.35 -9.71 0.86
CA PRO A 44 -12.21 -10.51 1.32
C PRO A 44 -11.38 -11.07 0.16
N THR A 45 -12.04 -11.56 -0.89
CA THR A 45 -11.39 -12.06 -2.11
C THR A 45 -10.55 -10.99 -2.80
N TYR A 46 -11.06 -9.76 -2.89
CA TYR A 46 -10.28 -8.66 -3.47
C TYR A 46 -9.06 -8.32 -2.61
N LEU A 47 -9.22 -8.26 -1.29
CA LEU A 47 -8.11 -7.98 -0.37
C LEU A 47 -7.03 -9.06 -0.47
N GLU A 48 -7.41 -10.33 -0.56
CA GLU A 48 -6.47 -11.45 -0.76
C GLU A 48 -5.71 -11.33 -2.09
N ILE A 49 -6.41 -11.03 -3.20
CA ILE A 49 -5.79 -10.82 -4.51
C ILE A 49 -4.83 -9.62 -4.46
N ALA A 50 -5.28 -8.47 -3.96
CA ALA A 50 -4.48 -7.25 -3.90
C ALA A 50 -3.23 -7.44 -3.03
N HIS A 51 -3.37 -8.15 -1.90
CA HIS A 51 -2.24 -8.51 -1.04
C HIS A 51 -1.25 -9.43 -1.76
N THR A 52 -1.78 -10.50 -2.38
CA THR A 52 -0.96 -11.50 -3.09
C THR A 52 -0.19 -10.87 -4.25
N GLU A 53 -0.86 -10.05 -5.06
CA GLU A 53 -0.23 -9.34 -6.17
C GLU A 53 0.78 -8.28 -5.71
N PHE A 54 0.67 -7.81 -4.47
CA PHE A 54 1.61 -6.84 -3.90
C PHE A 54 2.86 -7.51 -3.31
N THR A 55 2.73 -8.70 -2.73
CA THR A 55 3.86 -9.38 -2.08
C THR A 55 4.63 -10.32 -3.01
N LYS A 56 4.02 -10.74 -4.13
CA LYS A 56 4.71 -11.59 -5.11
C LYS A 56 5.83 -10.83 -5.83
N PRO A 57 7.02 -11.44 -6.02
CA PRO A 57 8.13 -10.85 -6.78
C PRO A 57 7.79 -10.44 -8.22
N ASP A 58 6.88 -11.18 -8.85
CA ASP A 58 6.34 -10.97 -10.20
C ASP A 58 4.90 -10.45 -10.18
N GLY A 59 4.41 -10.04 -9.02
CA GLY A 59 3.08 -9.52 -8.82
C GLY A 59 2.87 -8.20 -9.55
N SER A 60 1.65 -8.00 -10.05
CA SER A 60 1.32 -6.81 -10.85
C SER A 60 1.16 -5.54 -10.02
N CYS A 61 1.01 -5.65 -8.69
CA CYS A 61 0.82 -4.53 -7.79
C CYS A 61 2.15 -4.08 -7.19
N HIS A 62 2.56 -2.85 -7.51
CA HIS A 62 3.79 -2.24 -7.02
C HIS A 62 3.52 -1.17 -5.95
N ILE A 63 2.31 -0.60 -5.93
CA ILE A 63 1.89 0.41 -4.96
C ILE A 63 0.59 -0.02 -4.29
N LEU A 64 0.63 -0.26 -2.98
CA LEU A 64 -0.56 -0.56 -2.19
C LEU A 64 -1.02 0.71 -1.45
N CYS A 65 -2.23 1.17 -1.74
CA CYS A 65 -2.85 2.34 -1.15
C CYS A 65 -3.84 1.91 -0.06
N ALA A 66 -3.42 1.95 1.20
CA ALA A 66 -4.19 1.44 2.32
C ALA A 66 -4.74 2.54 3.23
N THR A 67 -5.83 2.27 3.95
CA THR A 67 -6.21 3.09 5.11
C THR A 67 -5.40 2.67 6.34
N SER A 68 -4.94 3.64 7.15
CA SER A 68 -4.03 3.39 8.27
C SER A 68 -4.54 2.39 9.31
N GLY A 69 -5.87 2.23 9.46
CA GLY A 69 -6.45 1.25 10.38
C GLY A 69 -6.29 -0.22 9.95
N GLU A 70 -6.07 -0.48 8.66
CA GLU A 70 -6.12 -1.84 8.09
C GLU A 70 -4.73 -2.43 7.81
N SER A 71 -3.68 -1.61 7.79
CA SER A 71 -2.31 -2.09 7.59
C SER A 71 -1.59 -2.48 8.87
N MET A 72 -2.21 -2.28 10.04
CA MET A 72 -1.58 -2.60 11.33
C MET A 72 -1.47 -4.11 11.59
N GLY A 73 -2.13 -4.96 10.79
CA GLY A 73 -2.13 -6.42 10.98
C GLY A 73 -1.33 -7.22 9.96
N ILE A 74 -0.76 -6.58 8.92
CA ILE A 74 -0.14 -7.29 7.81
C ILE A 74 1.35 -6.98 7.78
N ASN A 75 2.16 -8.00 8.07
CA ASN A 75 3.59 -7.90 7.91
C ASN A 75 3.92 -7.90 6.42
N HIS A 76 4.48 -6.79 5.95
CA HIS A 76 4.98 -6.68 4.59
C HIS A 76 6.52 -6.60 4.66
N PRO A 77 7.22 -7.73 4.88
CA PRO A 77 8.68 -7.75 5.07
C PRO A 77 9.43 -7.16 3.86
N ASP A 78 8.74 -7.14 2.73
CA ASP A 78 9.22 -6.72 1.43
C ASP A 78 8.96 -5.23 1.12
N VAL A 79 8.17 -4.52 1.95
CA VAL A 79 7.91 -3.09 1.73
C VAL A 79 9.17 -2.29 1.95
N ARG A 80 9.61 -1.60 0.89
CA ARG A 80 10.84 -0.79 0.92
C ARG A 80 10.57 0.66 1.25
N ILE A 81 9.36 1.14 0.98
CA ILE A 81 8.98 2.54 1.15
C ILE A 81 7.58 2.62 1.75
N THR A 82 7.46 3.32 2.87
CA THR A 82 6.17 3.66 3.49
C THR A 82 5.93 5.15 3.40
N VAL A 83 4.76 5.55 2.90
CA VAL A 83 4.36 6.96 2.76
C VAL A 83 3.10 7.20 3.57
N ASN A 84 3.09 8.22 4.42
CA ASN A 84 1.87 8.71 5.07
C ASN A 84 1.35 9.94 4.33
N VAL A 85 0.13 9.88 3.80
CA VAL A 85 -0.48 10.97 3.06
C VAL A 85 -1.56 11.64 3.91
N GLY A 86 -1.24 12.83 4.43
CA GLY A 86 -2.12 13.66 5.26
C GLY A 86 -1.36 14.37 6.38
N ILE A 87 -2.07 15.13 7.22
CA ILE A 87 -1.51 15.67 8.46
C ILE A 87 -1.41 14.51 9.45
N VAL A 88 -0.18 14.01 9.61
CA VAL A 88 0.15 13.09 10.70
C VAL A 88 0.41 13.97 11.92
N GLU A 89 -0.55 14.06 12.84
CA GLU A 89 -0.19 14.52 14.17
C GLU A 89 0.84 13.55 14.73
N PRO A 90 1.95 14.02 15.31
CA PRO A 90 2.95 13.14 15.89
C PRO A 90 2.34 12.45 17.12
N SER A 91 1.66 11.33 16.89
CA SER A 91 1.34 10.41 17.97
C SER A 91 2.65 9.79 18.46
N LYS A 92 2.79 9.66 19.78
CA LYS A 92 3.99 9.22 20.52
C LYS A 92 4.53 7.81 20.15
N ASP A 93 4.00 7.19 19.11
CA ASP A 93 4.44 5.92 18.58
C ASP A 93 5.45 6.14 17.45
N GLU A 94 6.65 6.53 17.87
CA GLU A 94 7.87 6.50 17.05
C GLU A 94 8.33 5.07 16.72
N GLN A 95 7.45 4.07 16.92
CA GLN A 95 7.60 2.68 16.53
C GLN A 95 7.12 2.46 15.09
N ARG A 96 7.63 3.27 14.16
CA ARG A 96 7.35 3.16 12.71
C ARG A 96 8.58 2.92 11.86
N ARG A 97 9.71 2.60 12.48
CA ARG A 97 10.89 2.04 11.81
C ARG A 97 10.79 0.53 11.90
N GLY A 98 10.86 -0.15 10.75
CA GLY A 98 10.83 -1.62 10.69
C GLY A 98 11.93 -2.25 11.55
N PRO A 99 11.80 -3.54 11.90
CA PRO A 99 12.86 -4.24 12.62
C PRO A 99 14.05 -4.42 11.66
N GLY A 100 15.09 -3.59 11.88
CA GLY A 100 16.40 -3.73 11.26
C GLY A 100 17.42 -4.13 12.32
N ASP A 101 17.87 -5.37 12.20
CA ASP A 101 19.17 -5.94 12.60
C ASP A 101 19.62 -6.04 14.08
N HIS A 102 19.99 -7.29 14.38
CA HIS A 102 21.00 -7.83 15.30
C HIS A 102 21.82 -6.88 16.20
N ASP A 103 21.85 -7.17 17.50
CA ASP A 103 22.79 -8.15 18.10
C ASP A 103 22.10 -8.96 19.21
#